data_AF-A0A935YDY3-F1
#
_entry.id   AF-A0A935YDY3-F1
#
_cell.length_a   1.000
_cell.length_b   1.000
_cell.length_c   1.000
_cell.angle_alpha   90.00
_cell.angle_beta   90.00
_cell.angle_gamma   90.00
#
_symmetry.space_group_name_H-M   'P 1'
#
loop_
_entity.id
_entity.type
_entity.pdbx_description
1 polymer ?
#
loop_
_entity_poly.entity_id
_entity_poly.type
_entity_poly.pdbx_seq_one_letter_code
_entity_poly.pdbx_strand_id
1 'polypeptide(L)'
;MARKKKPDLNELKEIFREDGSLESYLLIRRSFPNQKVEVGRFGGVDPFLVMRAELEEHGVVPTLILGVMDGDEVQIDELALRIMEWLVVRSALIKSGQTHLKIKREAVPDSLIDYLLMIIIESCERHSVSMPPALVVLLRERLGGPNPARHARYEISEKQKEAVWVAAQIFGANESISIRRLAKELNIEPSTISRWFKKENLRLRLNR
;
A
#
# COMPACT_ATOMS: atom_id res chain seq x y z
N MET A 1 19.35 -37.35 -25.49
CA MET A 1 18.91 -36.22 -24.64
C MET A 1 18.12 -35.25 -25.52
N ALA A 2 16.81 -35.13 -25.31
CA ALA A 2 15.98 -34.20 -26.07
C ALA A 2 16.34 -32.75 -25.69
N ARG A 3 16.68 -31.93 -26.69
CA ARG A 3 16.81 -30.47 -26.50
C ARG A 3 15.44 -29.93 -26.10
N LYS A 4 15.30 -29.38 -24.89
CA LYS A 4 14.10 -28.60 -24.53
C LYS A 4 13.95 -27.48 -25.55
N LYS A 5 12.83 -27.46 -26.28
CA LYS A 5 12.44 -26.39 -27.20
C LYS A 5 12.52 -25.07 -26.40
N LYS A 6 13.22 -24.07 -26.93
CA LYS A 6 13.18 -22.74 -26.29
C LYS A 6 11.73 -22.26 -26.30
N PRO A 7 11.23 -21.68 -25.19
CA PRO A 7 9.89 -21.12 -25.15
C PRO A 7 9.77 -20.02 -26.21
N ASP A 8 8.61 -19.95 -26.87
CA ASP A 8 8.29 -18.88 -27.83
C ASP A 8 7.64 -17.70 -27.09
N LEU A 9 8.10 -16.48 -27.35
CA LEU A 9 7.60 -15.29 -26.64
C LEU A 9 6.13 -15.00 -26.95
N ASN A 10 5.70 -15.19 -28.19
CA ASN A 10 4.32 -14.88 -28.59
C ASN A 10 3.37 -15.90 -27.97
N GLU A 11 3.73 -17.19 -28.01
CA GLU A 11 2.97 -18.25 -27.33
C GLU A 11 2.79 -17.95 -25.83
N LEU A 12 3.86 -17.52 -25.14
CA LEU A 12 3.75 -17.17 -23.73
C LEU A 12 2.91 -15.91 -23.48
N LYS A 13 2.99 -14.90 -24.37
CA LYS A 13 2.16 -13.69 -24.27
C LYS A 13 0.68 -13.99 -24.44
N GLU A 14 0.32 -14.89 -25.36
CA GLU A 14 -1.07 -15.34 -25.52
C GLU A 14 -1.57 -16.07 -24.27
N ILE A 15 -0.79 -17.00 -23.72
CA ILE A 15 -1.12 -17.69 -22.46
C ILE A 15 -1.34 -16.69 -21.33
N PHE A 16 -0.44 -15.70 -21.17
CA PHE A 16 -0.60 -14.68 -20.14
C PHE A 16 -1.80 -13.76 -20.40
N ARG A 17 -2.14 -13.45 -21.66
CA ARG A 17 -3.34 -12.65 -21.96
C ARG A 17 -4.60 -13.40 -21.52
N GLU A 18 -4.66 -14.71 -21.75
CA GLU A 18 -5.78 -15.56 -21.37
C GLU A 18 -5.88 -15.75 -19.85
N ASP A 19 -4.80 -16.16 -19.17
CA ASP A 19 -4.84 -16.52 -17.74
C ASP A 19 -4.52 -15.34 -16.79
N GLY A 20 -3.60 -14.46 -17.20
CA GLY A 20 -2.95 -13.41 -16.40
C GLY A 20 -2.40 -13.91 -15.08
N SER A 21 -1.93 -15.15 -15.04
CA SER A 21 -1.36 -15.77 -13.85
C SER A 21 0.03 -15.20 -13.54
N LEU A 22 0.42 -15.30 -12.27
CA LEU A 22 1.78 -14.94 -11.87
C LEU A 22 2.80 -15.89 -12.51
N GLU A 23 2.42 -17.15 -12.67
CA GLU A 23 3.24 -18.21 -13.26
C GLU A 23 3.59 -17.91 -14.72
N SER A 24 2.61 -17.55 -15.54
CA SER A 24 2.82 -17.21 -16.95
C SER A 24 3.62 -15.90 -17.09
N TYR A 25 3.33 -14.89 -16.26
CA TYR A 25 4.12 -13.66 -16.22
C TYR A 25 5.59 -13.90 -15.83
N LEU A 26 5.83 -14.69 -14.79
CA LEU A 26 7.18 -15.05 -14.34
C LEU A 26 7.94 -15.80 -15.43
N LEU A 27 7.28 -16.72 -16.14
CA LEU A 27 7.89 -17.47 -17.23
C LEU A 27 8.33 -16.54 -18.37
N ILE A 28 7.48 -15.59 -18.78
CA ILE A 28 7.85 -14.56 -19.75
C ILE A 28 9.04 -13.77 -19.22
N ARG A 29 8.96 -13.25 -18.00
CA ARG A 29 9.95 -12.28 -17.52
C ARG A 29 11.32 -12.87 -17.24
N ARG A 30 11.39 -14.16 -16.86
CA ARG A 30 12.66 -14.89 -16.71
C ARG A 30 13.25 -15.32 -18.04
N SER A 31 12.42 -15.65 -19.02
CA SER A 31 12.88 -16.07 -20.36
C SER A 31 13.25 -14.87 -21.25
N PHE A 32 12.60 -13.73 -21.03
CA PHE A 32 12.67 -12.53 -21.88
C PHE A 32 12.68 -11.23 -21.01
N PRO A 33 13.79 -10.94 -20.30
CA PRO A 33 13.83 -9.91 -19.25
C PRO A 33 13.69 -8.46 -19.74
N ASN A 34 13.93 -8.18 -21.02
CA ASN A 34 13.89 -6.82 -21.57
C ASN A 34 12.70 -6.58 -22.52
N GLN A 35 11.81 -7.56 -22.67
CA GLN A 35 10.68 -7.45 -23.59
C GLN A 35 9.52 -6.70 -22.95
N LYS A 36 8.85 -5.82 -23.70
CA LYS A 36 7.60 -5.21 -23.23
C LYS A 36 6.51 -6.28 -23.20
N VAL A 37 5.83 -6.38 -22.08
CA VAL A 37 4.67 -7.25 -21.86
C VAL A 37 3.52 -6.32 -21.49
N GLU A 38 2.47 -6.34 -22.28
CA GLU A 38 1.25 -5.63 -21.95
C GLU A 38 0.55 -6.40 -20.83
N VAL A 39 0.29 -5.72 -19.71
CA VAL A 39 -0.32 -6.31 -18.52
C VAL A 39 -1.76 -5.83 -18.29
N GLY A 40 -2.27 -4.94 -19.15
CA GLY A 40 -3.60 -4.38 -19.02
C GLY A 40 -4.70 -5.42 -19.22
N ARG A 41 -5.65 -5.52 -18.27
CA ARG A 41 -6.81 -6.41 -18.28
C ARG A 41 -8.12 -5.73 -17.86
N PHE A 42 -8.05 -4.69 -17.05
CA PHE A 42 -9.21 -4.04 -16.43
C PHE A 42 -9.64 -2.77 -17.17
N GLY A 43 -8.87 -2.33 -18.18
CA GLY A 43 -9.28 -1.28 -19.11
C GLY A 43 -10.09 -1.83 -20.30
N GLY A 44 -11.27 -1.26 -20.56
CA GLY A 44 -12.07 -1.57 -21.75
C GLY A 44 -13.44 -0.90 -21.73
N VAL A 45 -14.02 -0.69 -22.91
CA VAL A 45 -15.36 -0.08 -23.03
C VAL A 45 -16.44 -1.01 -22.48
N ASP A 46 -16.37 -2.32 -22.76
CA ASP A 46 -17.41 -3.26 -22.33
C ASP A 46 -17.53 -3.37 -20.80
N PRO A 47 -16.43 -3.58 -20.03
CA PRO A 47 -16.52 -3.58 -18.57
C PRO A 47 -17.02 -2.24 -18.01
N PHE A 48 -16.60 -1.13 -18.60
CA PHE A 48 -17.07 0.20 -18.22
C PHE A 48 -18.58 0.35 -18.40
N LEU A 49 -19.14 -0.09 -19.52
CA LEU A 49 -20.58 -0.03 -19.78
C LEU A 49 -21.38 -0.85 -18.77
N VAL A 50 -20.85 -1.99 -18.33
CA VAL A 50 -21.49 -2.84 -17.31
C VAL A 50 -21.55 -2.16 -15.95
N MET A 51 -20.48 -1.47 -15.54
CA MET A 51 -20.41 -0.82 -14.20
C MET A 51 -20.97 0.60 -14.19
N ARG A 52 -21.34 1.16 -15.34
CA ARG A 52 -21.74 2.57 -15.47
C ARG A 52 -22.82 2.99 -14.46
N ALA A 53 -23.86 2.18 -14.29
CA ALA A 53 -24.95 2.50 -13.39
C ALA A 53 -24.49 2.55 -11.92
N GLU A 54 -23.64 1.60 -11.50
CA GLU A 54 -23.07 1.55 -10.15
C GLU A 54 -22.12 2.74 -9.90
N LEU A 55 -21.34 3.12 -10.90
CA LEU A 55 -20.47 4.29 -10.84
C LEU A 55 -21.27 5.59 -10.69
N GLU A 56 -22.33 5.75 -11.48
CA GLU A 56 -23.23 6.92 -11.40
C GLU A 56 -23.96 6.99 -10.04
N GLU A 57 -24.37 5.85 -9.47
CA GLU A 57 -24.96 5.78 -8.11
C GLU A 57 -24.01 6.31 -7.03
N HIS A 58 -22.70 6.11 -7.21
CA HIS A 58 -21.66 6.62 -6.31
C HIS A 58 -21.11 8.00 -6.71
N GLY A 59 -21.76 8.68 -7.65
CA GLY A 59 -21.42 10.03 -8.09
C GLY A 59 -20.13 10.10 -8.91
N VAL A 60 -19.77 9.02 -9.60
CA VAL A 60 -18.71 9.02 -10.63
C VAL A 60 -19.33 9.27 -11.98
N VAL A 61 -18.93 10.37 -12.62
CA VAL A 61 -19.41 10.71 -13.96
C VAL A 61 -18.66 9.85 -14.99
N PRO A 62 -19.34 9.32 -16.02
CA PRO A 62 -18.73 8.56 -17.13
C PRO A 62 -17.45 9.17 -17.71
N THR A 63 -17.41 10.49 -17.86
CA THR A 63 -16.28 11.22 -18.43
C THR A 63 -15.01 11.14 -17.57
N LEU A 64 -15.16 11.00 -16.24
CA LEU A 64 -14.02 10.80 -15.33
C LEU A 64 -13.33 9.47 -15.65
N ILE A 65 -14.09 8.39 -15.78
CA ILE A 65 -13.52 7.07 -16.08
C ILE A 65 -12.89 7.02 -17.48
N LEU A 66 -13.53 7.63 -18.47
CA LEU A 66 -12.96 7.70 -19.82
C LEU A 66 -11.63 8.48 -19.83
N GLY A 67 -11.58 9.63 -19.16
CA GLY A 67 -10.32 10.38 -19.02
C GLY A 67 -9.23 9.59 -18.30
N VAL A 68 -9.58 8.85 -17.26
CA VAL A 68 -8.65 7.90 -16.61
C VAL A 68 -8.17 6.85 -17.60
N MET A 69 -9.05 6.23 -18.39
CA MET A 69 -8.67 5.21 -19.37
C MET A 69 -7.76 5.74 -20.48
N ASP A 70 -7.87 7.04 -20.80
CA ASP A 70 -7.05 7.74 -21.79
C ASP A 70 -5.76 8.33 -21.21
N GLY A 71 -5.49 8.12 -19.93
CA GLY A 71 -4.24 8.56 -19.30
C GLY A 71 -4.23 10.04 -18.92
N ASP A 72 -5.38 10.68 -18.74
CA ASP A 72 -5.46 12.06 -18.27
C ASP A 72 -5.03 12.13 -16.80
N GLU A 73 -3.90 12.79 -16.53
CA GLU A 73 -3.31 12.89 -15.19
C GLU A 73 -4.25 13.56 -14.17
N VAL A 74 -5.04 14.54 -14.61
CA VAL A 74 -5.99 15.28 -13.74
C VAL A 74 -7.13 14.35 -13.36
N GLN A 75 -7.65 13.59 -14.31
CA GLN A 75 -8.74 12.64 -14.07
C GLN A 75 -8.25 11.45 -13.22
N ILE A 76 -7.00 11.02 -13.40
CA ILE A 76 -6.38 9.99 -12.55
C ILE A 76 -6.27 10.47 -11.10
N ASP A 77 -5.77 11.68 -10.86
CA ASP A 77 -5.66 12.24 -9.52
C ASP A 77 -7.05 12.43 -8.89
N GLU A 78 -8.02 12.97 -9.64
CA GLU A 78 -9.40 13.15 -9.20
C GLU A 78 -10.05 11.83 -8.80
N LEU A 79 -9.93 10.77 -9.60
CA LEU A 79 -10.50 9.47 -9.24
C LEU A 79 -9.81 8.89 -7.99
N ALA A 80 -8.49 9.06 -7.84
CA ALA A 80 -7.79 8.63 -6.64
C ALA A 80 -8.27 9.38 -5.38
N LEU A 81 -8.49 10.70 -5.48
CA LEU A 81 -9.08 11.50 -4.40
C LEU A 81 -10.49 11.01 -4.05
N ARG A 82 -11.33 10.76 -5.06
CA ARG A 82 -12.70 10.27 -4.87
C ARG A 82 -12.75 8.94 -4.13
N ILE A 83 -11.85 8.01 -4.48
CA ILE A 83 -11.73 6.73 -3.78
C ILE A 83 -11.32 6.96 -2.31
N MET A 84 -10.39 7.88 -2.03
CA MET A 84 -10.01 8.20 -0.66
C MET A 84 -11.19 8.77 0.15
N GLU A 85 -12.02 9.63 -0.44
CA GLU A 85 -13.23 10.14 0.21
C GLU A 85 -14.17 8.99 0.60
N TRP A 86 -14.38 8.02 -0.28
CA TRP A 86 -15.20 6.84 0.03
C TRP A 86 -14.62 6.02 1.18
N LEU A 87 -13.30 5.83 1.22
CA LEU A 87 -12.63 5.14 2.33
C LEU A 87 -12.77 5.89 3.65
N VAL A 88 -12.71 7.23 3.62
CA VAL A 88 -12.93 8.08 4.82
C VAL A 88 -14.36 7.93 5.33
N VAL A 89 -15.36 8.05 4.45
CA VAL A 89 -16.78 7.87 4.81
C VAL A 89 -17.01 6.49 5.42
N ARG A 90 -16.46 5.44 4.79
CA ARG A 90 -16.58 4.08 5.30
C ARG A 90 -15.91 3.90 6.66
N SER A 91 -14.72 4.46 6.87
CA SER A 91 -14.01 4.43 8.15
C SER A 91 -14.84 5.11 9.25
N ALA A 92 -15.49 6.23 8.94
CA ALA A 92 -16.39 6.92 9.87
C ALA A 92 -17.60 6.05 10.25
N LEU A 93 -18.24 5.39 9.26
CA LEU A 93 -19.37 4.49 9.50
C LEU A 93 -18.98 3.32 10.42
N ILE A 94 -17.81 2.70 10.18
CA ILE A 94 -17.27 1.62 11.02
C ILE A 94 -17.03 2.12 12.45
N LYS A 95 -16.37 3.27 12.62
CA LYS A 95 -16.07 3.85 13.94
C LYS A 95 -17.32 4.22 14.74
N SER A 96 -18.39 4.63 14.06
CA SER A 96 -19.68 4.93 14.70
C SER A 96 -20.50 3.69 15.11
N GLY A 97 -19.96 2.48 14.89
CA GLY A 97 -20.61 1.24 15.31
C GLY A 97 -21.80 0.83 14.44
N GLN A 98 -21.92 1.36 13.22
CA GLN A 98 -22.97 0.94 12.28
C GLN A 98 -22.82 -0.55 11.96
N THR A 99 -23.95 -1.23 11.77
CA THR A 99 -23.96 -2.65 11.44
C THR A 99 -23.33 -2.89 10.06
N HIS A 100 -22.77 -4.08 9.86
CA HIS A 100 -22.23 -4.50 8.55
C HIS A 100 -23.23 -4.33 7.39
N LEU A 101 -24.53 -4.49 7.66
CA LEU A 101 -25.60 -4.31 6.68
C LEU A 101 -25.79 -2.85 6.24
N LYS A 102 -25.66 -1.90 7.17
CA LYS A 102 -25.79 -0.47 6.85
C LYS A 102 -24.56 0.06 6.11
N ILE A 103 -23.36 -0.37 6.51
CA ILE A 103 -22.12 -0.06 5.79
C ILE A 103 -22.19 -0.57 4.34
N LYS A 104 -22.69 -1.79 4.11
CA LYS A 104 -22.84 -2.35 2.74
C LYS A 104 -23.81 -1.58 1.84
N ARG A 105 -24.75 -0.82 2.41
CA ARG A 105 -25.74 -0.05 1.65
C ARG A 105 -25.32 1.41 1.44
N GLU A 106 -24.48 1.94 2.32
CA GLU A 106 -24.10 3.36 2.34
C GLU A 106 -22.66 3.62 1.88
N ALA A 107 -21.81 2.59 1.86
CA ALA A 107 -20.42 2.71 1.42
C ALA A 107 -20.17 1.94 0.12
N VAL A 108 -19.29 2.50 -0.70
CA VAL A 108 -18.79 1.87 -1.94
C VAL A 108 -18.14 0.52 -1.60
N PRO A 109 -18.46 -0.56 -2.35
CA PRO A 109 -17.91 -1.88 -2.08
C PRO A 109 -16.39 -1.93 -2.37
N ASP A 110 -15.65 -2.72 -1.57
CA ASP A 110 -14.20 -2.93 -1.79
C ASP A 110 -13.89 -3.42 -3.21
N SER A 111 -14.76 -4.26 -3.78
CA SER A 111 -14.58 -4.80 -5.13
C SER A 111 -14.56 -3.72 -6.20
N LEU A 112 -15.43 -2.70 -6.08
CA LEU A 112 -15.43 -1.58 -7.03
C LEU A 112 -14.19 -0.71 -6.84
N ILE A 113 -13.79 -0.46 -5.59
CA ILE A 113 -12.56 0.28 -5.27
C ILE A 113 -11.34 -0.42 -5.85
N ASP A 114 -11.21 -1.73 -5.64
CA ASP A 114 -10.08 -2.52 -6.14
C ASP A 114 -10.06 -2.56 -7.68
N TYR A 115 -11.22 -2.64 -8.31
CA TYR A 115 -11.34 -2.57 -9.76
C TYR A 115 -10.90 -1.20 -10.33
N LEU A 116 -11.38 -0.10 -9.74
CA LEU A 116 -11.00 1.26 -10.16
C LEU A 116 -9.52 1.54 -9.94
N LEU A 117 -8.95 1.03 -8.85
CA LEU A 117 -7.51 1.07 -8.60
C LEU A 117 -6.71 0.38 -9.71
N MET A 118 -7.17 -0.80 -10.15
CA MET A 118 -6.54 -1.49 -11.26
C MET A 118 -6.64 -0.70 -12.57
N ILE A 119 -7.78 -0.07 -12.87
CA ILE A 119 -7.91 0.81 -14.04
C ILE A 119 -6.87 1.94 -13.99
N ILE A 120 -6.74 2.62 -12.84
CA ILE A 120 -5.78 3.71 -12.68
C ILE A 120 -4.34 3.23 -12.92
N ILE A 121 -3.94 2.12 -12.29
CA ILE A 121 -2.57 1.57 -12.39
C ILE A 121 -2.26 1.14 -13.82
N GLU A 122 -3.18 0.43 -14.47
CA GLU A 122 -3.00 0.00 -15.85
C GLU A 122 -2.99 1.17 -16.82
N SER A 123 -3.77 2.22 -16.56
CA SER A 123 -3.72 3.44 -17.35
C SER A 123 -2.36 4.13 -17.23
N CYS A 124 -1.82 4.23 -16.01
CA CYS A 124 -0.48 4.77 -15.79
C CYS A 124 0.59 3.99 -16.57
N GLU A 125 0.53 2.67 -16.56
CA GLU A 125 1.46 1.82 -17.34
C GLU A 125 1.28 2.00 -18.85
N ARG A 126 0.04 1.89 -19.34
CA ARG A 126 -0.29 1.95 -20.77
C ARG A 126 0.15 3.27 -21.40
N HIS A 127 -0.13 4.38 -20.72
CA HIS A 127 0.12 5.74 -21.20
C HIS A 127 1.43 6.34 -20.71
N SER A 128 2.24 5.58 -19.95
CA SER A 128 3.50 6.05 -19.37
C SER A 128 3.34 7.29 -18.49
N VAL A 129 2.19 7.40 -17.80
CA VAL A 129 1.88 8.46 -16.85
C VAL A 129 2.54 8.14 -15.51
N SER A 130 3.16 9.15 -14.90
CA SER A 130 3.71 9.00 -13.55
C SER A 130 2.58 8.83 -12.53
N MET A 131 2.74 7.91 -11.58
CA MET A 131 1.76 7.75 -10.50
C MET A 131 1.65 9.05 -9.69
N PRO A 132 0.46 9.67 -9.61
CA PRO A 132 0.31 10.89 -8.84
C PRO A 132 0.43 10.62 -7.33
N PRO A 133 0.79 11.64 -6.51
CA PRO A 133 0.89 11.49 -5.07
C PRO A 133 -0.37 10.94 -4.39
N ALA A 134 -1.57 11.32 -4.87
CA ALA A 134 -2.83 10.81 -4.33
C ALA A 134 -2.94 9.29 -4.48
N LEU A 135 -2.56 8.75 -5.65
CA LEU A 135 -2.54 7.30 -5.88
C LEU A 135 -1.54 6.59 -4.96
N VAL A 136 -0.37 7.18 -4.70
CA VAL A 136 0.62 6.61 -3.76
C VAL A 136 0.08 6.53 -2.34
N VAL A 137 -0.60 7.59 -1.88
CA VAL A 137 -1.25 7.62 -0.56
C VAL A 137 -2.36 6.58 -0.47
N LEU A 138 -3.21 6.51 -1.50
CA LEU A 138 -4.30 5.55 -1.59
C LEU A 138 -3.80 4.10 -1.58
N LEU A 139 -2.76 3.79 -2.36
CA LEU A 139 -2.13 2.47 -2.37
C LEU A 139 -1.54 2.11 -1.00
N ARG A 140 -0.91 3.06 -0.32
CA ARG A 140 -0.40 2.85 1.04
C ARG A 140 -1.53 2.51 2.01
N GLU A 141 -2.63 3.23 1.94
CA GLU A 141 -3.81 2.95 2.77
C GLU A 141 -4.31 1.53 2.53
N ARG A 142 -4.46 1.12 1.25
CA ARG A 142 -4.93 -0.22 0.87
C ARG A 142 -3.99 -1.36 1.27
N LEU A 143 -2.68 -1.13 1.25
CA LEU A 143 -1.66 -2.16 1.49
C LEU A 143 -1.28 -2.35 2.98
N GLY A 144 -1.86 -1.56 3.88
CA GLY A 144 -1.60 -1.71 5.32
C GLY A 144 -1.68 -0.42 6.13
N GLY A 145 -2.32 0.62 5.60
CA GLY A 145 -2.47 1.90 6.27
C GLY A 145 -1.18 2.74 6.29
N PRO A 146 -1.22 3.92 6.96
CA PRO A 146 -0.09 4.84 7.00
C PRO A 146 1.11 4.30 7.79
N ASN A 147 0.90 3.32 8.68
CA ASN A 147 1.96 2.70 9.47
C ASN A 147 1.90 1.16 9.39
N PRO A 148 2.42 0.55 8.31
CA PRO A 148 2.49 -0.90 8.20
C PRO A 148 3.29 -1.52 9.35
N ALA A 149 2.92 -2.73 9.78
CA ALA A 149 3.50 -3.36 10.97
C ALA A 149 5.04 -3.46 10.96
N ARG A 150 5.66 -3.61 9.78
CA ARG A 150 7.13 -3.60 9.66
C ARG A 150 7.72 -2.22 9.92
N HIS A 151 7.07 -1.16 9.47
CA HIS A 151 7.51 0.21 9.73
C HIS A 151 7.36 0.55 11.21
N ALA A 152 6.22 0.20 11.83
CA ALA A 152 6.02 0.38 13.27
C ALA A 152 7.12 -0.32 14.11
N ARG A 153 7.55 -1.52 13.70
CA ARG A 153 8.68 -2.23 14.35
C ARG A 153 10.01 -1.50 14.18
N TYR A 154 10.24 -0.92 13.00
CA TYR A 154 11.41 -0.09 12.74
C TYR A 154 11.39 1.18 13.61
N GLU A 155 10.27 1.90 13.69
CA GLU A 155 10.15 3.09 14.55
C GLU A 155 10.41 2.77 16.02
N ILE A 156 9.91 1.63 16.52
CA ILE A 156 10.21 1.16 17.89
C ILE A 156 11.71 0.91 18.07
N SER A 157 12.37 0.32 17.07
CA SER A 157 13.81 0.07 17.08
C SER A 157 14.61 1.38 17.10
N GLU A 158 14.22 2.38 16.30
CA GLU A 158 14.87 3.69 16.30
C GLU A 158 14.70 4.41 17.65
N LYS A 159 13.48 4.43 18.20
CA LYS A 159 13.23 4.99 19.54
C LYS A 159 14.03 4.29 20.64
N GLN A 160 14.26 2.97 20.51
CA GLN A 160 15.13 2.24 21.43
C GLN A 160 16.59 2.66 21.31
N LYS A 161 17.10 2.90 20.10
CA LYS A 161 18.48 3.39 19.90
C LYS A 161 18.64 4.81 20.43
N GLU A 162 17.68 5.68 20.14
CA GLU A 162 17.62 7.04 20.66
C GLU A 162 17.62 7.02 22.20
N ALA A 163 16.81 6.16 22.82
CA ALA A 163 16.77 6.02 24.27
C ALA A 163 18.12 5.61 24.88
N VAL A 164 18.93 4.81 24.18
CA VAL A 164 20.29 4.47 24.63
C VAL A 164 21.22 5.67 24.51
N TRP A 165 21.15 6.39 23.40
CA TRP A 165 22.00 7.56 23.18
C TRP A 165 21.71 8.65 24.20
N VAL A 166 20.43 8.95 24.43
CA VAL A 166 19.98 9.89 25.46
C VAL A 166 20.39 9.42 26.85
N ALA A 167 20.28 8.12 27.15
CA ALA A 167 20.77 7.59 28.42
C ALA A 167 22.28 7.81 28.61
N ALA A 168 23.09 7.56 27.57
CA ALA A 168 24.54 7.77 27.63
C ALA A 168 24.95 9.24 27.83
N GLN A 169 24.11 10.19 27.42
CA GLN A 169 24.35 11.62 27.64
C GLN A 169 23.97 12.08 29.04
N ILE A 170 22.94 11.49 29.62
CA ILE A 170 22.33 11.97 30.88
C ILE A 170 22.91 11.25 32.10
N PHE A 171 23.32 10.00 31.91
CA PHE A 171 23.92 9.17 32.96
C PHE A 171 25.41 9.03 32.69
N GLY A 172 26.23 9.30 33.72
CA GLY A 172 27.66 9.05 33.63
C GLY A 172 27.98 7.55 33.52
N ALA A 173 29.19 7.20 33.08
CA ALA A 173 29.61 5.80 32.83
C ALA A 173 29.43 4.85 34.03
N ASN A 174 29.40 5.38 35.26
CA ASN A 174 29.23 4.60 36.50
C ASN A 174 27.90 4.89 37.22
N GLU A 175 26.97 5.63 36.60
CA GLU A 175 25.67 5.95 37.19
C GLU A 175 24.61 4.92 36.79
N SER A 176 23.80 4.46 37.76
CA SER A 176 22.68 3.59 37.45
C SER A 176 21.60 4.34 36.67
N ILE A 177 21.18 3.80 35.52
CA ILE A 177 20.13 4.42 34.71
C ILE A 177 18.80 4.41 35.47
N SER A 178 18.31 5.61 35.78
CA SER A 178 16.98 5.80 36.35
C SER A 178 15.93 5.79 35.24
N ILE A 179 15.12 4.71 35.20
CA ILE A 179 14.02 4.53 34.25
C ILE A 179 13.05 5.72 34.26
N ARG A 180 12.74 6.27 35.44
CA ARG A 180 11.80 7.40 35.57
C ARG A 180 12.37 8.69 34.99
N ARG A 181 13.67 8.96 35.20
CA ARG A 181 14.34 10.15 34.66
C ARG A 181 14.45 10.06 33.14
N LEU A 182 14.87 8.90 32.61
CA LEU A 182 14.94 8.67 31.16
C LEU A 182 13.57 8.74 30.48
N ALA A 183 12.54 8.17 31.10
CA ALA A 183 11.17 8.24 30.64
C ALA A 183 10.65 9.69 30.55
N LYS A 184 10.97 10.52 31.54
CA LYS A 184 10.61 11.94 31.54
C LYS A 184 11.30 12.69 30.41
N GLU A 185 12.59 12.42 30.17
CA GLU A 185 13.33 13.08 29.10
C GLU A 185 12.80 12.73 27.71
N LEU A 186 12.50 11.45 27.48
CA LEU A 186 12.01 10.98 26.19
C LEU A 186 10.50 11.22 25.99
N ASN A 187 9.80 11.73 27.00
CA ASN A 187 8.34 11.83 27.04
C ASN A 187 7.64 10.48 26.70
N ILE A 188 8.14 9.38 27.29
CA ILE A 188 7.64 8.02 27.09
C ILE A 188 7.26 7.44 28.45
N GLU A 189 6.24 6.57 28.50
CA GLU A 189 5.90 5.91 29.75
C GLU A 189 7.06 5.09 30.36
N PRO A 190 7.28 5.17 31.69
CA PRO A 190 8.29 4.37 32.37
C PRO A 190 8.17 2.86 32.16
N SER A 191 6.94 2.36 31.99
CA SER A 191 6.62 0.96 31.67
C SER A 191 7.28 0.51 30.36
N THR A 192 7.27 1.38 29.35
CA THR A 192 7.82 1.14 28.02
C THR A 192 9.35 1.14 28.03
N ILE A 193 9.96 2.12 28.72
CA ILE A 193 11.42 2.17 28.92
C ILE A 193 11.89 0.94 29.71
N SER A 194 11.19 0.57 30.78
CA SER A 194 11.51 -0.65 31.55
C SER A 194 11.51 -1.90 30.66
N ARG A 195 10.50 -2.05 29.80
CA ARG A 195 10.42 -3.19 28.84
C ARG A 195 11.57 -3.19 27.83
N TRP A 196 12.01 -2.03 27.36
CA TRP A 196 13.14 -1.93 26.45
C TRP A 196 14.43 -2.36 27.16
N PHE A 197 14.75 -1.75 28.31
CA PHE A 197 16.01 -1.98 29.04
C PHE A 197 16.09 -3.32 29.78
N LYS A 198 14.97 -4.05 29.93
CA LYS A 198 14.95 -5.45 30.40
C LYS A 198 15.54 -6.43 29.38
N LYS A 199 15.55 -6.11 28.08
CA LYS A 199 16.28 -6.91 27.10
C LYS A 199 17.77 -6.67 27.30
N GLU A 200 18.54 -7.73 27.61
CA GLU A 200 20.00 -7.72 27.83
C GLU A 200 20.78 -6.90 26.79
N ASN A 201 20.27 -6.81 25.57
CA ASN A 201 20.86 -6.09 24.44
C ASN A 201 21.10 -4.58 24.67
N LEU A 202 20.33 -3.90 25.54
CA LEU A 202 20.48 -2.44 25.73
C LEU A 202 21.45 -2.08 26.84
N ARG A 203 21.55 -2.89 27.91
CA ARG A 203 22.59 -2.72 28.94
C ARG A 203 24.00 -2.95 28.39
N LEU A 204 24.15 -3.91 27.46
CA LEU A 204 25.44 -4.20 26.81
C LEU A 204 25.93 -3.06 25.89
N ARG A 205 25.03 -2.22 25.36
CA ARG A 205 25.38 -1.09 24.48
C ARG A 205 25.83 0.17 25.21
N LEU A 206 25.60 0.24 26.52
CA LEU A 206 26.02 1.35 27.39
C LEU A 206 27.40 1.10 28.04
N ASN A 207 27.83 -0.17 28.09
CA ASN A 207 29.13 -0.58 28.64
C ASN A 207 30.21 -0.78 27.56
N ARG A 208 30.01 -0.23 26.36
CA ARG A 208 30.99 -0.18 25.27
C ARG A 208 31.21 1.26 24.87
#